data_AF-A0A368VZZ2-F1
#
_entry.id   AF-A0A368VZZ2-F1
#
_cell.length_a   1.000
_cell.length_b   1.000
_cell.length_c   1.000
_cell.angle_alpha   90.00
_cell.angle_beta   90.00
_cell.angle_gamma   90.00
#
_symmetry.space_group_name_H-M   'P 1'
#
loop_
_entity.id
_entity.type
_entity.pdbx_description
1 polymer ?
#
loop_
_entity_poly.entity_id
_entity_poly.type
_entity_poly.pdbx_seq_one_letter_code
_entity_poly.pdbx_strand_id
1 'polypeptide(L)' 'MTTLSCNCGFSVTDENKYKVEAAMWHHAIHDHADMLKSMTVEMLENWLKHKDEQLKAGA' A
#
# COMPACT_ATOMS: atom_id res chain seq x y z
N MET A 1 1.13 8.14 -14.65
CA MET A 1 0.05 7.41 -13.96
C MET A 1 0.69 6.43 -12.99
N THR A 2 0.38 6.55 -11.70
CA THR A 2 0.96 5.72 -10.65
C THR A 2 -0.01 4.60 -10.30
N THR A 3 0.51 3.38 -10.08
CA THR A 3 -0.30 2.22 -9.71
C THR A 3 0.29 1.55 -8.48
N LEU A 4 -0.56 1.23 -7.51
CA LEU A 4 -0.22 0.36 -6.39
C LEU A 4 -1.07 -0.91 -6.43
N SER A 5 -0.44 -2.03 -6.11
CA SER A 5 -1.14 -3.32 -6.03
C SER A 5 -0.95 -3.96 -4.66
N CYS A 6 -2.03 -4.54 -4.14
CA CYS A 6 -2.07 -5.35 -2.94
C CYS A 6 -2.01 -6.83 -3.32
N ASN A 7 -1.41 -7.66 -2.47
CA ASN A 7 -1.26 -9.10 -2.72
C ASN A 7 -2.61 -9.85 -2.71
N CYS A 8 -3.67 -9.23 -2.19
CA CYS A 8 -5.03 -9.77 -2.23
C CYS A 8 -5.73 -9.56 -3.59
N GLY A 9 -5.08 -8.93 -4.57
CA GLY A 9 -5.64 -8.63 -5.89
C GLY A 9 -6.28 -7.25 -6.03
N PHE A 10 -6.33 -6.45 -4.96
CA PHE A 10 -6.74 -5.04 -5.05
C PHE A 10 -5.65 -4.20 -5.72
N SER A 11 -6.02 -3.39 -6.71
CA SER A 11 -5.12 -2.43 -7.36
C SER A 11 -5.79 -1.08 -7.51
N VAL A 12 -5.02 -0.01 -7.42
CA VAL A 12 -5.48 1.37 -7.63
C VAL A 12 -4.50 2.10 -8.53
N THR A 13 -5.05 2.80 -9.53
CA THR A 13 -4.30 3.60 -10.50
C THR A 13 -4.88 5.01 -10.55
N ASP A 14 -4.03 6.02 -10.44
CA ASP A 14 -4.42 7.43 -10.58
C ASP A 14 -3.21 8.28 -11.03
N GLU A 15 -3.46 9.49 -11.49
CA GLU A 15 -2.40 10.45 -11.81
C GLU A 15 -1.84 11.11 -10.54
N ASN A 16 -2.68 11.27 -9.51
CA ASN A 16 -2.25 11.80 -8.22
C ASN A 16 -1.73 10.68 -7.32
N LYS A 17 -0.40 10.62 -7.15
CA LYS A 17 0.27 9.64 -6.27
C LYS A 17 -0.28 9.61 -4.83
N TYR A 18 -0.69 10.76 -4.28
CA TYR A 18 -1.23 10.83 -2.93
C TYR A 18 -2.61 10.16 -2.82
N LYS A 19 -3.39 10.20 -3.91
CA LYS A 19 -4.69 9.53 -3.98
C LYS A 19 -4.55 8.02 -4.08
N VAL A 20 -3.56 7.54 -4.85
CA VAL A 20 -3.17 6.12 -4.93
C VAL A 20 -2.74 5.61 -3.57
N GLU A 21 -1.86 6.35 -2.88
CA GLU A 21 -1.37 5.99 -1.55
C GLU A 21 -2.50 5.98 -0.51
N ALA A 22 -3.33 7.03 -0.46
CA ALA A 22 -4.48 7.09 0.45
C ALA A 22 -5.47 5.94 0.23
N ALA A 23 -5.76 5.58 -1.03
CA ALA A 23 -6.62 4.46 -1.36
C ALA A 23 -6.01 3.11 -0.92
N MET A 24 -4.70 2.93 -1.08
CA MET A 24 -4.00 1.73 -0.62
C MET A 24 -4.03 1.61 0.91
N TRP A 25 -3.81 2.71 1.63
CA TRP A 25 -3.92 2.73 3.10
C TRP A 25 -5.34 2.45 3.58
N HIS A 26 -6.34 3.07 2.95
CA HIS A 26 -7.74 2.82 3.26
C HIS A 26 -8.07 1.33 3.10
N HIS A 27 -7.71 0.73 1.96
CA HIS A 27 -7.88 -0.71 1.75
C HIS A 27 -7.15 -1.55 2.81
N ALA A 28 -5.88 -1.25 3.10
CA ALA A 28 -5.10 -2.01 4.08
C ALA A 28 -5.71 -1.93 5.50
N ILE A 29 -6.23 -0.77 5.90
CA ILE A 29 -6.88 -0.59 7.21
C ILE A 29 -8.22 -1.32 7.26
N HIS A 30 -9.02 -1.29 6.19
CA HIS A 30 -10.37 -1.86 6.21
C HIS A 30 -10.39 -3.38 5.97
N ASP A 31 -9.56 -3.88 5.07
CA ASP A 31 -9.57 -5.29 4.65
C ASP A 31 -8.46 -6.12 5.29
N HIS A 32 -7.42 -5.47 5.83
CA HIS A 32 -6.25 -6.13 6.40
C HIS A 32 -5.87 -5.63 7.80
N ALA A 33 -6.78 -4.94 8.51
CA ALA A 33 -6.54 -4.40 9.85
C ALA A 33 -5.97 -5.44 10.83
N ASP A 34 -6.55 -6.64 10.88
CA ASP A 34 -6.12 -7.67 11.84
C ASP A 34 -4.75 -8.24 11.49
N MET A 35 -4.45 -8.37 10.19
CA MET A 35 -3.11 -8.71 9.71
C MET A 35 -2.11 -7.63 10.14
N LEU A 36 -2.39 -6.35 9.86
CA LEU A 36 -1.51 -5.24 10.22
C LEU A 36 -1.26 -5.14 11.72
N LYS A 37 -2.29 -5.36 12.54
CA LYS A 37 -2.17 -5.37 14.02
C LYS A 37 -1.32 -6.53 14.53
N SER A 38 -1.25 -7.64 13.80
CA SER A 38 -0.46 -8.82 14.17
C SER A 38 1.02 -8.74 13.77
N MET A 39 1.38 -7.78 12.90
CA MET A 39 2.75 -7.60 12.42
C MET A 39 3.63 -6.91 13.46
N THR A 40 4.90 -7.30 13.53
CA THR A 40 5.90 -6.57 14.30
C THR A 40 6.26 -5.25 13.60
N VAL A 41 6.91 -4.33 14.33
CA VAL A 41 7.39 -3.06 13.76
C VAL A 41 8.31 -3.29 12.56
N GLU A 42 9.20 -4.29 12.62
CA GLU A 42 10.11 -4.63 11.51
C GLU A 42 9.36 -5.12 10.26
N MET A 43 8.32 -5.93 10.45
CA MET A 43 7.47 -6.39 9.35
C MET A 43 6.71 -5.23 8.71
N LEU A 44 6.20 -4.30 9.53
CA LEU A 44 5.52 -3.09 9.05
C LEU A 44 6.50 -2.17 8.30
N GLU A 45 7.72 -2.00 8.78
CA GLU A 45 8.75 -1.23 8.08
C GLU A 45 9.04 -1.80 6.69
N ASN A 46 9.22 -3.13 6.57
CA ASN A 46 9.46 -3.77 5.29
C ASN A 46 8.27 -3.66 4.34
N TRP A 47 7.04 -3.76 4.86
CA TRP A 47 5.83 -3.55 4.07
C TRP A 47 5.76 -2.12 3.54
N LEU A 48 6.05 -1.12 4.38
CA LEU A 48 6.10 0.29 4.00
C LEU A 48 7.14 0.56 2.92
N LYS A 49 8.37 0.05 3.08
CA LYS A 49 9.44 0.19 2.09
C LYS A 49 9.00 -0.35 0.72
N HIS A 50 8.39 -1.53 0.69
CA HIS A 50 7.91 -2.12 -0.55
C HIS A 50 6.81 -1.27 -1.22
N LYS A 51 5.89 -0.66 -0.45
CA LYS A 51 4.88 0.26 -0.99
C LYS A 51 5.50 1.56 -1.52
N ASP A 52 6.49 2.10 -0.82
CA ASP A 52 7.23 3.28 -1.26
C ASP A 52 8.01 3.02 -2.57
N GLU A 53 8.63 1.84 -2.71
CA GLU A 53 9.27 1.41 -3.96
C GLU A 53 8.29 1.32 -5.13
N GLN A 54 7.08 0.77 -4.92
CA GLN A 54 6.06 0.72 -5.96
C GLN A 54 5.60 2.13 -6.38
N LEU A 55 5.47 3.06 -5.43
CA LEU A 55 5.15 4.47 -5.72
C LEU A 55 6.25 5.17 -6.51
N LYS A 56 7.52 4.85 -6.24
CA LYS A 56 8.68 5.37 -6.99
C LYS A 56 8.80 4.78 -8.38
N ALA A 57 8.47 3.50 -8.56
CA ALA A 57 8.55 2.81 -9.85
C ALA A 57 7.44 3.25 -10.84
N GLY A 58 6.33 3.81 -10.33
CA GLY A 58 5.22 4.36 -11.13
C GLY A 58 5.22 5.88 -11.28
N ALA A 59 6.34 6.55 -11.00
CA ALA A 59 6.55 7.99 -11.13
C ALA A 59 7.28 8.37 -12.43
#